data_AF-A0A6G3XVF0-F1
#
_entry.id   AF-A0A6G3XVF0-F1
#
_cell.length_a   1.000
_cell.length_b   1.000
_cell.length_c   1.000
_cell.angle_alpha   90.00
_cell.angle_beta   90.00
_cell.angle_gamma   90.00
#
_symmetry.space_group_name_H-M   'P 1'
#
loop_
_entity.id
_entity.type
_entity.pdbx_description
1 polymer ?
#
loop_
_entity_poly.entity_id
_entity_poly.type
_entity_poly.pdbx_seq_one_letter_code
_entity_poly.pdbx_strand_id
1 'polypeptide(L)'
;EWQARGLRRQTFAFRASPDTAAFRPERAVGGYQRPYGGPQMWSSAPEGDAEWLRLDWDDERELAEIRLVFDDDVDEYLNNLHRHRTPYEVMPELVRDYRVQSRDADGAWHTLLTVTDNRRRHRVHALAAEDGGPVRTGALRLVVDATHGARHAHVIAFKAYGA
;
A
#
# COMPACT_ATOMS: atom_id res chain seq x y z
N GLU A 1 20.16 -24.21 10.74
CA GLU A 1 19.63 -23.18 9.81
C GLU A 1 18.14 -23.44 9.64
N TRP A 2 17.29 -22.46 9.93
CA TRP A 2 15.84 -22.61 9.73
C TRP A 2 15.54 -22.52 8.23
N GLN A 3 15.18 -23.64 7.58
CA GLN A 3 14.89 -23.64 6.15
C GLN A 3 13.44 -23.24 5.89
N ALA A 4 13.16 -21.94 5.85
CA ALA A 4 11.83 -21.41 5.51
C ALA A 4 11.45 -21.66 4.03
N ARG A 5 12.42 -21.99 3.16
CA ARG A 5 12.22 -22.15 1.71
C ARG A 5 11.14 -23.17 1.32
N GLY A 6 11.00 -24.27 2.08
CA GLY A 6 10.05 -25.34 1.75
C GLY A 6 8.58 -24.92 1.88
N LEU A 7 8.29 -23.90 2.69
CA LEU A 7 6.94 -23.38 2.93
C LEU A 7 6.76 -21.96 2.39
N ARG A 8 7.72 -21.39 1.66
CA ARG A 8 7.56 -20.05 1.10
C ARG A 8 6.33 -19.99 0.20
N ARG A 9 5.53 -18.93 0.38
CA ARG A 9 4.29 -18.68 -0.37
C ARG A 9 3.25 -19.80 -0.21
N GLN A 10 3.43 -20.70 0.76
CA GLN A 10 2.47 -21.70 1.20
C GLN A 10 2.17 -21.45 2.67
N THR A 11 0.90 -21.49 3.04
CA THR A 11 0.51 -21.31 4.44
C THR A 11 -0.57 -22.31 4.82
N PHE A 12 -0.65 -22.60 6.11
CA PHE A 12 -1.79 -23.35 6.64
C PHE A 12 -3.04 -22.49 6.54
N ALA A 13 -4.08 -23.04 5.91
CA ALA A 13 -5.40 -22.41 5.92
C ALA A 13 -6.09 -22.72 7.24
N PHE A 14 -6.45 -21.69 7.99
CA PHE A 14 -7.25 -21.82 9.21
C PHE A 14 -8.22 -20.64 9.32
N ARG A 15 -9.30 -20.84 10.09
CA ARG A 15 -10.23 -19.77 10.47
C ARG A 15 -9.95 -19.40 11.92
N ALA A 16 -9.60 -18.13 12.17
CA ALA A 16 -9.50 -17.61 13.52
C ALA A 16 -10.86 -17.13 14.04
N SER A 17 -11.06 -17.22 15.36
CA SER A 17 -12.19 -16.59 16.06
C SER A 17 -11.69 -16.07 17.42
N PRO A 18 -11.92 -14.79 17.77
CA PRO A 18 -12.58 -13.77 16.96
C PRO A 18 -11.74 -13.34 15.74
N ASP A 19 -12.32 -12.55 14.84
CA ASP A 19 -11.62 -11.99 13.69
C ASP A 19 -10.37 -11.22 14.11
N THR A 20 -9.30 -11.39 13.34
CA THR A 20 -8.02 -10.73 13.62
C THR A 20 -8.05 -9.24 13.27
N ALA A 21 -7.36 -8.44 14.07
CA ALA A 21 -7.10 -7.02 13.79
C ALA A 21 -5.70 -6.77 13.20
N ALA A 22 -5.00 -7.82 12.77
CA ALA A 22 -3.60 -7.74 12.34
C ALA A 22 -3.38 -6.94 11.04
N PHE A 23 -4.41 -6.86 10.19
CA PHE A 23 -4.34 -6.25 8.85
C PHE A 23 -5.36 -5.12 8.62
N ARG A 24 -5.90 -4.55 9.69
CA ARG A 24 -6.91 -3.47 9.58
C ARG A 24 -6.30 -2.17 9.02
N PRO A 25 -7.12 -1.30 8.40
CA PRO A 25 -6.64 -0.05 7.78
C PRO A 25 -5.82 0.84 8.74
N GLU A 26 -6.09 0.83 10.05
CA GLU A 26 -5.34 1.66 11.01
C GLU A 26 -3.86 1.27 11.09
N ARG A 27 -3.48 0.08 10.64
CA ARG A 27 -2.07 -0.34 10.55
C ARG A 27 -1.28 0.48 9.53
N ALA A 28 -1.94 0.97 8.48
CA ALA A 28 -1.30 1.77 7.42
C ALA A 28 -1.00 3.22 7.83
N VAL A 29 -1.52 3.69 8.97
CA VAL A 29 -1.17 5.03 9.51
C VAL A 29 -0.26 4.93 10.74
N GLY A 30 0.21 3.73 11.07
CA GLY A 30 1.12 3.50 12.19
C GLY A 30 2.52 4.11 12.00
N GLY A 31 3.34 3.99 13.04
CA GLY A 31 4.73 4.46 13.04
C GLY A 31 5.71 3.57 12.26
N TYR A 32 5.28 2.43 11.74
CA TYR A 32 6.15 1.44 11.12
C TYR A 32 6.28 1.64 9.61
N GLN A 33 7.37 1.11 9.05
CA GLN A 33 7.63 1.08 7.59
C GLN A 33 7.99 -0.35 7.13
N ARG A 34 7.72 -1.35 7.96
CA ARG A 34 7.94 -2.77 7.68
C ARG A 34 7.16 -3.61 8.69
N PRO A 35 6.93 -4.90 8.40
CA PRO A 35 6.54 -5.87 9.42
C PRO A 35 7.55 -5.86 10.58
N TYR A 36 7.04 -5.60 11.77
CA TYR A 36 7.79 -5.62 13.02
C TYR A 36 6.84 -5.83 14.20
N GLY A 37 7.10 -6.88 15.00
CA GLY A 37 6.20 -7.27 16.10
C GLY A 37 4.77 -7.62 15.63
N GLY A 38 4.60 -7.96 14.35
CA GLY A 38 3.33 -8.16 13.66
C GLY A 38 3.40 -7.68 12.21
N PRO A 39 2.31 -7.80 11.43
CA PRO A 39 2.33 -7.42 10.01
C PRO A 39 2.54 -5.92 9.78
N GLN A 40 1.99 -5.07 10.65
CA GLN A 40 2.07 -3.60 10.56
C GLN A 40 1.72 -3.07 9.16
N MET A 41 0.66 -3.61 8.57
CA MET A 41 0.17 -3.23 7.25
C MET A 41 -1.34 -3.45 7.17
N TRP A 42 -1.98 -2.79 6.22
CA TRP A 42 -3.30 -3.16 5.73
C TRP A 42 -3.19 -4.24 4.66
N SER A 43 -4.17 -5.15 4.60
CA SER A 43 -4.36 -6.13 3.53
C SER A 43 -5.81 -6.11 3.05
N SER A 44 -6.01 -6.03 1.74
CA SER A 44 -7.33 -6.06 1.11
C SER A 44 -7.96 -7.45 1.12
N ALA A 45 -9.24 -7.54 0.75
CA ALA A 45 -9.82 -8.80 0.33
C ALA A 45 -9.10 -9.32 -0.94
N PRO A 46 -9.10 -10.65 -1.19
CA PRO A 46 -8.44 -11.25 -2.35
C PRO A 46 -9.18 -11.03 -3.69
N GLU A 47 -10.46 -10.68 -3.62
CA GLU A 47 -11.38 -10.66 -4.76
C GLU A 47 -12.29 -9.43 -4.63
N GLY A 48 -12.40 -8.64 -5.70
CA GLY A 48 -13.20 -7.42 -5.72
C GLY A 48 -12.80 -6.47 -6.86
N ASP A 49 -13.52 -5.35 -6.97
CA ASP A 49 -13.10 -4.17 -7.73
C ASP A 49 -11.81 -3.57 -7.12
N ALA A 50 -11.30 -2.48 -7.72
CA ALA A 50 -10.11 -1.79 -7.19
C ALA A 50 -10.25 -1.45 -5.69
N GLU A 51 -9.34 -2.02 -4.90
CA GLU A 51 -9.33 -1.93 -3.44
C GLU A 51 -8.75 -0.60 -3.00
N TRP A 52 -9.23 -0.04 -1.89
CA TRP A 52 -8.84 1.31 -1.50
C TRP A 52 -8.64 1.50 0.00
N LEU A 53 -7.75 2.45 0.32
CA LEU A 53 -7.53 2.98 1.66
C LEU A 53 -7.82 4.47 1.67
N ARG A 54 -8.45 4.94 2.74
CA ARG A 54 -8.82 6.34 2.89
C ARG A 54 -8.25 6.91 4.20
N LEU A 55 -7.72 8.12 4.09
CA LEU A 55 -7.45 9.00 5.21
C LEU A 55 -8.58 10.03 5.28
N ASP A 56 -9.17 10.20 6.45
CA ASP A 56 -10.17 11.22 6.75
C ASP A 56 -9.59 12.15 7.83
N TRP A 57 -9.84 13.46 7.69
CA TRP A 57 -9.51 14.47 8.69
C TRP A 57 -10.79 15.15 9.20
N ASP A 58 -10.77 15.60 10.46
CA ASP A 58 -11.91 16.30 11.07
C ASP A 58 -12.18 17.66 10.41
N ASP A 59 -11.12 18.39 10.03
CA ASP A 59 -11.22 19.58 9.17
C ASP A 59 -10.27 19.47 7.98
N GLU A 60 -10.58 20.23 6.93
CA GLU A 60 -9.74 20.32 5.72
C GLU A 60 -8.27 20.62 6.05
N ARG A 61 -7.37 19.96 5.31
CA ARG A 61 -5.93 20.18 5.37
C ARG A 61 -5.40 20.63 4.03
N GLU A 62 -4.39 21.48 4.06
CA GLU A 62 -3.56 21.79 2.89
C GLU A 62 -2.40 20.79 2.85
N LEU A 63 -2.36 19.97 1.80
CA LEU A 63 -1.43 18.86 1.66
C LEU A 63 -0.54 19.08 0.43
N ALA A 64 0.77 18.89 0.60
CA ALA A 64 1.76 19.08 -0.45
C ALA A 64 2.52 17.80 -0.80
N GLU A 65 2.45 16.77 0.03
CA GLU A 65 3.16 15.52 -0.20
C GLU A 65 2.40 14.32 0.38
N ILE A 66 2.52 13.18 -0.28
CA ILE A 66 2.20 11.87 0.31
C ILE A 66 3.41 10.94 0.27
N ARG A 67 3.44 10.02 1.24
CA ARG A 67 4.37 8.90 1.27
C ARG A 67 3.63 7.59 1.40
N LEU A 68 3.94 6.69 0.48
CA LEU A 68 3.39 5.34 0.41
C LEU A 68 4.51 4.35 0.61
N VAL A 69 4.29 3.37 1.49
CA VAL A 69 5.16 2.20 1.62
C VAL A 69 4.32 0.97 1.31
N PHE A 70 4.63 0.34 0.19
CA PHE A 70 4.00 -0.90 -0.24
C PHE A 70 4.77 -2.13 0.29
N ASP A 71 4.17 -3.30 0.15
CA ASP A 71 4.81 -4.56 0.49
C ASP A 71 5.64 -5.09 -0.67
N ASP A 72 6.95 -5.22 -0.47
CA ASP A 72 7.86 -5.90 -1.39
C ASP A 72 8.45 -7.16 -0.75
N ASP A 73 7.75 -7.77 0.21
CA ASP A 73 8.18 -8.94 0.97
C ASP A 73 9.64 -8.85 1.43
N VAL A 74 9.89 -7.99 2.42
CA VAL A 74 11.24 -7.73 2.95
C VAL A 74 11.93 -8.95 3.59
N ASP A 75 11.23 -10.09 3.75
CA ASP A 75 11.82 -11.36 4.19
C ASP A 75 12.40 -12.15 2.99
N GLU A 76 11.83 -11.96 1.80
CA GLU A 76 12.24 -12.67 0.61
C GLU A 76 13.41 -11.99 -0.11
N TYR A 77 14.48 -12.75 -0.35
CA TYR A 77 15.57 -12.32 -1.22
C TYR A 77 15.12 -12.33 -2.68
N LEU A 78 15.09 -11.15 -3.32
CA LEU A 78 15.05 -11.05 -4.78
C LEU A 78 16.45 -11.28 -5.36
N ASN A 79 16.86 -12.55 -5.40
CA ASN A 79 18.17 -12.94 -5.90
C ASN A 79 18.14 -13.20 -7.42
N ASN A 80 19.04 -12.53 -8.16
CA ASN A 80 19.26 -12.67 -9.59
C ASN A 80 20.58 -13.42 -9.94
N LEU A 81 21.34 -13.89 -8.94
CA LEU A 81 22.56 -14.67 -9.11
C LEU A 81 22.30 -16.19 -9.22
N HIS A 82 23.17 -16.86 -9.99
CA HIS A 82 22.98 -18.20 -10.55
C HIS A 82 22.69 -19.34 -9.56
N ARG A 83 23.08 -19.25 -8.28
CA ARG A 83 22.90 -20.36 -7.34
C ARG A 83 21.44 -20.50 -6.88
N HIS A 84 20.74 -19.38 -6.72
CA HIS A 84 19.36 -19.33 -6.23
C HIS A 84 18.62 -18.24 -6.99
N ARG A 85 17.74 -18.66 -7.89
CA ARG A 85 16.94 -17.74 -8.71
C ARG A 85 15.54 -17.62 -8.13
N THR A 86 15.10 -16.37 -7.98
CA THR A 86 13.72 -16.05 -7.67
C THR A 86 12.89 -16.13 -8.96
N PRO A 87 11.69 -16.75 -8.96
CA PRO A 87 10.95 -17.00 -10.20
C PRO A 87 10.29 -15.76 -10.81
N TYR A 88 10.38 -14.61 -10.15
CA TYR A 88 9.84 -13.32 -10.59
C TYR A 88 10.92 -12.23 -10.53
N GLU A 89 10.73 -11.20 -11.35
CA GLU A 89 11.63 -10.04 -11.46
C GLU A 89 11.21 -8.88 -10.55
N VAL A 90 9.97 -8.93 -10.04
CA VAL A 90 9.41 -8.03 -9.03
C VAL A 90 8.65 -8.88 -8.05
N MET A 91 8.66 -8.50 -6.78
CA MET A 91 7.87 -9.18 -5.76
C MET A 91 6.38 -9.12 -6.13
N PRO A 92 5.67 -10.26 -6.23
CA PRO A 92 4.26 -10.30 -6.59
C PRO A 92 3.36 -9.43 -5.72
N GLU A 93 3.72 -9.28 -4.44
CA GLU A 93 3.03 -8.47 -3.43
C GLU A 93 3.07 -6.96 -3.71
N LEU A 94 4.07 -6.50 -4.49
CA LEU A 94 4.24 -5.09 -4.72
C LEU A 94 3.08 -4.53 -5.54
N VAL A 95 2.47 -3.47 -5.01
CA VAL A 95 1.45 -2.68 -5.72
C VAL A 95 2.08 -2.10 -6.98
N ARG A 96 1.50 -2.45 -8.13
CA ARG A 96 1.96 -2.12 -9.48
C ARG A 96 1.28 -0.87 -9.99
N ASP A 97 -0.05 -0.86 -9.99
CA ASP A 97 -0.87 0.21 -10.55
C ASP A 97 -1.75 0.79 -9.43
N TYR A 98 -1.74 2.10 -9.27
CA TYR A 98 -2.54 2.78 -8.25
C TYR A 98 -2.82 4.24 -8.60
N ARG A 99 -3.85 4.77 -7.95
CA ARG A 99 -4.28 6.17 -8.03
C ARG A 99 -4.36 6.79 -6.66
N VAL A 100 -4.09 8.08 -6.58
CA VAL A 100 -4.36 8.87 -5.37
C VAL A 100 -5.39 9.92 -5.74
N GLN A 101 -6.40 10.05 -4.88
CA GLN A 101 -7.55 10.88 -5.11
C GLN A 101 -7.80 11.78 -3.90
N SER A 102 -8.28 13.00 -4.13
CA SER A 102 -8.84 13.88 -3.11
C SER A 102 -10.35 13.93 -3.22
N ARG A 103 -11.00 14.21 -2.10
CA ARG A 103 -12.43 14.52 -2.06
C ARG A 103 -12.62 16.04 -2.13
N ASP A 104 -13.48 16.51 -3.03
CA ASP A 104 -13.88 17.92 -3.08
C ASP A 104 -14.97 18.25 -2.03
N ALA A 105 -15.42 19.51 -2.05
CA ALA A 105 -16.45 20.01 -1.14
C ALA A 105 -17.83 19.37 -1.38
N ASP A 106 -18.13 18.93 -2.61
CA ASP A 106 -19.38 18.27 -2.99
C ASP A 106 -19.35 16.75 -2.68
N GLY A 107 -18.20 16.24 -2.23
CA GLY A 107 -17.99 14.84 -1.89
C GLY A 107 -17.53 13.97 -3.06
N ALA A 108 -17.30 14.55 -4.24
CA ALA A 108 -16.79 13.83 -5.41
C ALA A 108 -15.28 13.58 -5.29
N TRP A 109 -14.83 12.49 -5.90
CA TRP A 109 -13.43 12.06 -5.88
C TRP A 109 -12.72 12.44 -7.17
N HIS A 110 -11.62 13.19 -7.05
CA HIS A 110 -10.78 13.62 -8.16
C HIS A 110 -9.42 12.95 -8.11
N THR A 111 -8.91 12.50 -9.25
CA THR A 111 -7.59 11.84 -9.30
C THR A 111 -6.48 12.87 -9.39
N LEU A 112 -5.63 12.90 -8.36
CA LEU A 112 -4.45 13.76 -8.29
C LEU A 112 -3.28 13.18 -9.08
N LEU A 113 -3.10 11.85 -9.01
CA LEU A 113 -2.07 11.15 -9.76
C LEU A 113 -2.46 9.69 -10.02
N THR A 114 -1.89 9.17 -11.09
CA THR A 114 -1.96 7.76 -11.50
C THR A 114 -0.54 7.26 -11.69
N VAL A 115 -0.23 6.09 -11.13
CA VAL A 115 1.04 5.40 -11.31
C VAL A 115 0.77 4.03 -11.90
N THR A 116 1.54 3.68 -12.92
CA THR A 116 1.54 2.35 -13.54
C THR A 116 2.93 1.72 -13.47
N ASP A 117 2.99 0.39 -13.47
CA ASP A 117 4.23 -0.40 -13.44
C ASP A 117 5.21 0.02 -12.34
N ASN A 118 4.69 0.24 -11.13
CA ASN A 118 5.52 0.60 -9.99
C ASN A 118 6.44 -0.57 -9.58
N ARG A 119 7.76 -0.33 -9.58
CA ARG A 119 8.78 -1.28 -9.09
C ARG A 119 9.50 -0.79 -7.84
N ARG A 120 8.92 0.17 -7.11
CA ARG A 120 9.50 0.78 -5.91
C ARG A 120 8.56 0.64 -4.73
N ARG A 121 9.09 0.12 -3.63
CA ARG A 121 8.38 -0.04 -2.36
C ARG A 121 7.97 1.29 -1.74
N HIS A 122 8.91 2.21 -1.61
CA HIS A 122 8.69 3.54 -1.04
C HIS A 122 8.48 4.55 -2.17
N ARG A 123 7.33 5.24 -2.13
CA ARG A 123 6.93 6.25 -3.10
C ARG A 123 6.64 7.55 -2.37
N VAL A 124 7.30 8.60 -2.82
CA VAL A 124 7.07 9.97 -2.35
C VAL A 124 6.55 10.74 -3.55
N HIS A 125 5.40 11.38 -3.39
CA HIS A 125 4.78 12.18 -4.44
C HIS A 125 4.45 13.55 -3.90
N ALA A 126 4.85 14.58 -4.64
CA ALA A 126 4.32 15.92 -4.45
C ALA A 126 2.84 15.93 -4.87
N LEU A 127 2.02 16.66 -4.13
CA LEU A 127 0.63 16.93 -4.44
C LEU A 127 0.50 18.39 -4.85
N ALA A 128 -0.23 18.63 -5.93
CA ALA A 128 -0.60 19.95 -6.39
C ALA A 128 -2.06 19.96 -6.86
N ALA A 129 -2.79 21.02 -6.53
CA ALA A 129 -4.08 21.31 -7.12
C ALA A 129 -3.92 21.80 -8.58
N GLU A 130 -5.03 21.98 -9.30
CA GLU A 130 -5.02 22.41 -10.70
C GLU A 130 -4.31 23.76 -10.93
N ASP A 131 -4.33 24.63 -9.92
CA ASP A 131 -3.66 25.94 -9.91
C ASP A 131 -2.16 25.87 -9.53
N GLY A 132 -1.66 24.66 -9.24
CA GLY A 132 -0.27 24.41 -8.82
C GLY A 132 -0.01 24.62 -7.33
N GLY A 133 -1.02 25.00 -6.54
CA GLY A 133 -0.92 25.16 -5.08
C GLY A 133 -1.09 23.86 -4.31
N PRO A 134 -1.03 23.89 -2.95
CA PRO A 134 -1.32 22.74 -2.11
C PRO A 134 -2.75 22.21 -2.34
N VAL A 135 -2.92 20.90 -2.20
CA VAL A 135 -4.25 20.27 -2.28
C VAL A 135 -4.99 20.50 -0.97
N ARG A 136 -6.09 21.24 -1.03
CA ARG A 136 -7.00 21.43 0.10
C ARG A 136 -8.08 20.34 0.10
N THR A 137 -8.13 19.50 1.12
CA THR A 137 -9.13 18.43 1.22
C THR A 137 -9.33 17.92 2.65
N GLY A 138 -10.53 17.40 2.93
CA GLY A 138 -10.84 16.65 4.15
C GLY A 138 -10.62 15.14 4.03
N ALA A 139 -10.28 14.61 2.86
CA ALA A 139 -9.98 13.19 2.70
C ALA A 139 -9.09 12.88 1.49
N LEU A 140 -8.18 11.91 1.66
CA LEU A 140 -7.39 11.33 0.58
C LEU A 140 -7.70 9.84 0.45
N ARG A 141 -7.75 9.34 -0.78
CA ARG A 141 -7.96 7.93 -1.09
C ARG A 141 -6.84 7.40 -1.96
N LEU A 142 -6.22 6.31 -1.52
CA LEU A 142 -5.35 5.46 -2.34
C LEU A 142 -6.21 4.34 -2.92
N VAL A 143 -6.25 4.21 -4.23
CA VAL A 143 -6.92 3.13 -4.95
C VAL A 143 -5.86 2.25 -5.58
N VAL A 144 -5.85 0.96 -5.26
CA VAL A 144 -4.93 -0.04 -5.82
C VAL A 144 -5.65 -0.76 -6.95
N ASP A 145 -5.15 -0.54 -8.17
CA ASP A 145 -5.73 -1.10 -9.38
C ASP A 145 -5.09 -2.45 -9.74
N ALA A 146 -3.81 -2.66 -9.41
CA ALA A 146 -3.15 -3.95 -9.61
C ALA A 146 -1.90 -4.14 -8.75
N THR A 147 -1.53 -5.40 -8.52
CA THR A 147 -0.22 -5.84 -8.00
C THR A 147 0.61 -6.51 -9.10
N HIS A 148 1.85 -6.89 -8.80
CA HIS A 148 2.68 -7.69 -9.70
C HIS A 148 2.31 -9.18 -9.75
N GLY A 149 1.32 -9.63 -8.98
CA GLY A 149 0.83 -11.01 -9.02
C GLY A 149 0.17 -11.51 -7.74
N ALA A 150 0.20 -10.76 -6.64
CA ALA A 150 -0.53 -11.09 -5.43
C ALA A 150 -2.03 -10.79 -5.56
N ARG A 151 -2.85 -11.64 -4.93
CA ARG A 151 -4.32 -11.46 -4.91
C ARG A 151 -4.77 -10.34 -3.97
N HIS A 152 -3.93 -9.97 -3.01
CA HIS A 152 -4.22 -8.94 -2.02
C HIS A 152 -3.35 -7.72 -2.27
N ALA A 153 -3.94 -6.53 -2.12
CA ALA A 153 -3.20 -5.29 -2.01
C ALA A 153 -2.70 -5.12 -0.57
N HIS A 154 -1.40 -4.88 -0.41
CA HIS A 154 -0.79 -4.60 0.89
C HIS A 154 -0.21 -3.19 0.94
N VAL A 155 -0.56 -2.45 1.98
CA VAL A 155 -0.06 -1.10 2.22
C VAL A 155 0.43 -0.99 3.66
N ILE A 156 1.73 -0.79 3.80
CA ILE A 156 2.42 -0.68 5.09
C ILE A 156 2.27 0.73 5.67
N ALA A 157 2.37 1.75 4.80
CA ALA A 157 2.18 3.13 5.22
C ALA A 157 1.47 3.96 4.15
N PHE A 158 0.51 4.79 4.57
CA PHE A 158 -0.07 5.88 3.82
C PHE A 158 -0.05 7.15 4.69
N LYS A 159 0.85 8.07 4.35
CA LYS A 159 1.09 9.31 5.11
C LYS A 159 0.91 10.51 4.20
N ALA A 160 0.37 11.59 4.74
CA ALA A 160 0.24 12.87 4.06
C ALA A 160 0.91 13.97 4.90
N TYR A 161 1.50 14.95 4.22
CA TYR A 161 2.25 16.05 4.83
C TYR A 161 1.75 17.37 4.26
N GLY A 162 1.61 18.35 5.15
CA GLY A 162 1.26 19.72 4.78
C GLY A 162 2.43 20.49 4.18
N ALA A 163 2.12 21.66 3.63
CA ALA A 163 3.11 22.64 3.18
C ALA A 163 3.85 23.30 4.35
#